data_AF-A0AA43CX77-F1
#
_entry.id   AF-A0AA43CX77-F1
#
_cell.length_a   1.000
_cell.length_b   1.000
_cell.length_c   1.000
_cell.angle_alpha   90.00
_cell.angle_beta   90.00
_cell.angle_gamma   90.00
#
_symmetry.space_group_name_H-M   'P 1'
#
loop_
_entity.id
_entity.type
_entity.pdbx_description
1 polymer ?
#
loop_
_entity_poly.entity_id
_entity_poly.type
_entity_poly.pdbx_seq_one_letter_code
_entity_poly.pdbx_strand_id
1 'polypeptide(L)'
;MKKLIALLICFLLATPLAAQQSLTAEAQRNVNISRKMVDDKRNTQIAMFMSFSQEEKEKFWPLYREYREAMAGVGDKRLAVIVDYANNVDRMTDPLAKQLLERSFKVDKEFIQTKERYVKKFRRILPDIKVVRLMQLENRMDIAVDMKVAEGIPLMK
;
A
#
# COMPACT_ATOMS: atom_id res chain seq x y z
N MET A 1 51.63 33.74 -3.34
CA MET A 1 50.82 33.22 -2.21
C MET A 1 49.32 33.56 -2.28
N LYS A 2 48.77 34.02 -3.42
CA LYS A 2 47.31 34.26 -3.60
C LYS A 2 46.62 33.30 -4.59
N LYS A 3 47.39 32.39 -5.21
CA LYS A 3 46.87 31.37 -6.16
C LYS A 3 46.82 29.95 -5.59
N LEU A 4 47.28 29.74 -4.35
CA LEU A 4 47.22 28.43 -3.67
C LEU A 4 46.02 28.29 -2.70
N ILE A 5 45.28 29.36 -2.42
CA ILE A 5 44.13 29.32 -1.49
C ILE A 5 42.83 29.01 -2.25
N ALA A 6 42.80 29.16 -3.58
CA ALA A 6 41.61 28.91 -4.39
C ALA A 6 41.37 27.42 -4.71
N LEU A 7 42.32 26.51 -4.44
CA LEU A 7 42.16 25.09 -4.75
C LEU A 7 41.71 24.23 -3.57
N LEU A 8 41.66 24.78 -2.35
CA LEU A 8 41.24 24.03 -1.15
C LEU A 8 39.76 24.20 -0.80
N ILE A 9 39.01 25.06 -1.51
CA ILE A 9 37.61 25.38 -1.19
C ILE A 9 36.62 24.61 -2.10
N CYS A 10 37.08 23.94 -3.16
CA CYS A 10 36.20 23.15 -4.04
C CYS A 10 35.97 21.70 -3.59
N PHE A 11 36.50 21.27 -2.44
CA PHE A 11 36.33 19.88 -1.96
C PHE A 11 35.21 19.69 -0.92
N LEU A 12 34.42 20.73 -0.61
CA LEU A 12 33.43 20.66 0.49
C LEU A 12 31.95 20.62 0.07
N LEU A 13 31.62 20.47 -1.23
CA LEU A 13 30.22 20.45 -1.69
C LEU A 13 29.89 19.34 -2.68
N ALA A 14 30.65 18.24 -2.70
CA ALA A 14 30.19 17.01 -3.31
C ALA A 14 29.46 16.17 -2.26
N THR A 15 28.25 16.58 -1.89
CA THR A 15 27.33 15.69 -1.18
C THR A 15 27.15 14.42 -2.01
N PRO A 16 27.30 13.21 -1.44
CA PRO A 16 27.15 11.98 -2.20
C PRO A 16 25.67 11.82 -2.57
N LEU A 17 25.31 12.20 -3.80
CA LEU A 17 24.00 11.91 -4.41
C LEU A 17 23.69 10.40 -4.39
N ALA A 18 24.72 9.55 -4.25
CA ALA A 18 24.60 8.11 -4.06
C ALA A 18 23.95 7.68 -2.73
N ALA A 19 24.04 8.49 -1.66
CA ALA A 19 23.39 8.18 -0.37
C ALA A 19 21.88 8.44 -0.38
N GLN A 20 21.39 9.28 -1.30
CA GLN A 20 19.96 9.53 -1.48
C GLN A 20 19.26 8.38 -2.25
N GLN A 21 19.98 7.68 -3.14
CA GLN A 21 19.45 6.57 -3.94
C GLN A 21 19.40 5.24 -3.15
N SER A 22 20.28 5.03 -2.17
CA SER A 22 20.30 3.83 -1.34
C SER A 22 19.10 3.77 -0.37
N LEU A 23 18.70 4.92 0.20
CA LEU A 23 17.53 5.04 1.08
C LEU A 23 16.23 4.62 0.38
N THR A 24 16.07 4.94 -0.90
CA THR A 24 14.86 4.56 -1.67
C THR A 24 14.81 3.07 -2.01
N ALA A 25 15.94 2.45 -2.36
CA ALA A 25 15.98 1.03 -2.72
C ALA A 25 15.83 0.11 -1.52
N GLU A 26 16.30 0.53 -0.34
CA GLU A 26 16.13 -0.20 0.92
C GLU A 26 14.74 0.01 1.51
N ALA A 27 14.20 1.24 1.48
CA ALA A 27 12.80 1.50 1.83
C ALA A 27 11.82 0.72 0.93
N GLN A 28 12.07 0.69 -0.39
CA GLN A 28 11.24 -0.08 -1.33
C GLN A 28 11.35 -1.59 -1.09
N ARG A 29 12.54 -2.11 -0.79
CA ARG A 29 12.72 -3.51 -0.40
C ARG A 29 11.99 -3.85 0.90
N ASN A 30 12.06 -2.99 1.91
CA ASN A 30 11.39 -3.19 3.19
C ASN A 30 9.86 -3.13 3.06
N VAL A 31 9.34 -2.25 2.19
CA VAL A 31 7.91 -2.21 1.84
C VAL A 31 7.48 -3.50 1.13
N ASN A 32 8.28 -3.99 0.18
CA ASN A 32 7.96 -5.22 -0.57
C ASN A 32 8.02 -6.49 0.32
N ILE A 33 9.01 -6.59 1.21
CA ILE A 33 9.12 -7.68 2.19
C ILE A 33 7.91 -7.65 3.15
N SER A 34 7.52 -6.46 3.61
CA SER A 34 6.35 -6.29 4.47
C SER A 34 5.05 -6.72 3.79
N ARG A 35 4.88 -6.43 2.50
CA ARG A 35 3.72 -6.87 1.71
C ARG A 35 3.63 -8.39 1.59
N LYS A 36 4.74 -9.03 1.22
CA LYS A 36 4.78 -10.49 1.12
C LYS A 36 4.40 -11.16 2.45
N MET A 37 4.95 -10.68 3.56
CA MET A 37 4.62 -11.21 4.89
C MET A 37 3.14 -11.01 5.24
N VAL A 38 2.56 -9.84 4.89
CA VAL A 38 1.13 -9.57 5.07
C VAL A 38 0.28 -10.53 4.25
N ASP A 39 0.62 -10.75 2.98
CA ASP A 39 -0.15 -11.64 2.10
C ASP A 39 -0.03 -13.11 2.51
N ASP A 40 1.15 -13.57 2.95
CA ASP A 40 1.34 -14.91 3.48
C ASP A 40 0.47 -15.10 4.74
N LYS A 41 0.45 -14.12 5.65
CA LYS A 41 -0.45 -14.13 6.83
C LYS A 41 -1.93 -14.16 6.42
N ARG A 42 -2.33 -13.40 5.40
CA ARG A 42 -3.70 -13.41 4.87
C ARG A 42 -4.08 -14.80 4.37
N ASN A 43 -3.23 -15.42 3.55
CA ASN A 43 -3.45 -16.76 3.02
C ASN A 43 -3.66 -17.78 4.15
N THR A 44 -2.83 -17.74 5.20
CA THR A 44 -2.97 -18.62 6.37
C THR A 44 -4.31 -18.41 7.08
N GLN A 45 -4.71 -17.16 7.34
CA GLN A 45 -5.99 -16.87 8.02
C GLN A 45 -7.19 -17.32 7.18
N ILE A 46 -7.18 -17.03 5.87
CA ILE A 46 -8.23 -17.47 4.95
C ILE A 46 -8.32 -19.00 4.92
N ALA A 47 -7.20 -19.71 4.77
CA ALA A 47 -7.17 -21.18 4.75
C ALA A 47 -7.72 -21.78 6.05
N MET A 48 -7.44 -21.16 7.20
CA MET A 48 -7.86 -21.61 8.53
C MET A 48 -9.35 -21.44 8.77
N PHE A 49 -9.95 -20.31 8.36
CA PHE A 49 -11.30 -19.94 8.78
C PHE A 49 -12.40 -20.16 7.72
N MET A 50 -12.05 -20.40 6.46
CA MET A 50 -13.03 -20.43 5.37
C MET A 50 -13.75 -21.77 5.13
N SER A 51 -13.40 -22.85 5.85
CA SER A 51 -14.09 -24.16 5.77
C SER A 51 -14.48 -24.59 4.34
N PHE A 52 -13.50 -24.64 3.44
CA PHE A 52 -13.72 -24.99 2.04
C PHE A 52 -13.82 -26.50 1.80
N SER A 53 -14.68 -26.91 0.86
CA SER A 53 -14.55 -28.21 0.19
C SER A 53 -13.33 -28.23 -0.72
N GLN A 54 -12.92 -29.41 -1.18
CA GLN A 54 -11.79 -29.52 -2.10
C GLN A 54 -12.05 -28.78 -3.43
N GLU A 55 -13.25 -28.95 -3.99
CA GLU A 55 -13.66 -28.27 -5.24
C GLU A 55 -13.69 -26.74 -5.09
N GLU A 56 -14.17 -26.24 -3.95
CA GLU A 56 -14.19 -24.79 -3.69
C GLU A 56 -12.76 -24.23 -3.61
N LYS A 57 -11.81 -24.94 -2.98
CA LYS A 57 -10.40 -24.48 -2.90
C LYS A 57 -9.78 -24.29 -4.28
N GLU A 58 -9.99 -25.26 -5.17
CA GLU A 58 -9.42 -25.26 -6.52
C GLU A 58 -9.89 -24.06 -7.34
N LYS A 59 -11.17 -23.68 -7.20
CA LYS A 59 -11.74 -22.47 -7.83
C LYS A 59 -11.37 -21.18 -7.10
N PHE A 60 -11.29 -21.24 -5.78
CA PHE A 60 -11.10 -20.07 -4.92
C PHE A 60 -9.70 -19.47 -5.03
N TRP A 61 -8.64 -20.27 -4.91
CA TRP A 61 -7.27 -19.74 -4.80
C TRP A 61 -6.80 -18.95 -6.02
N PRO A 62 -7.08 -19.36 -7.28
CA PRO A 62 -6.78 -18.53 -8.44
C PRO A 62 -7.48 -17.18 -8.40
N LEU A 63 -8.78 -17.16 -8.14
CA LEU A 63 -9.56 -15.92 -8.06
C LEU A 63 -9.14 -15.03 -6.89
N TYR A 64 -8.73 -15.64 -5.77
CA TYR A 64 -8.23 -14.91 -4.62
C TYR A 64 -6.89 -14.24 -4.91
N ARG A 65 -5.97 -14.88 -5.64
CA ARG A 65 -4.72 -14.24 -6.09
C ARG A 65 -5.00 -13.04 -6.99
N GLU A 66 -5.90 -13.17 -7.96
CA GLU A 66 -6.31 -12.02 -8.80
C GLU A 66 -6.87 -10.86 -7.95
N TYR A 67 -7.70 -11.18 -6.94
CA TYR A 67 -8.24 -10.18 -6.04
C TYR A 67 -7.12 -9.48 -5.26
N ARG A 68 -6.18 -10.23 -4.68
CA ARG A 68 -5.07 -9.66 -3.91
C ARG A 68 -4.15 -8.78 -4.77
N GLU A 69 -3.88 -9.18 -6.02
CA GLU A 69 -3.12 -8.35 -6.97
C GLU A 69 -3.85 -7.04 -7.30
N ALA A 70 -5.16 -7.11 -7.57
CA ALA A 70 -5.95 -5.91 -7.80
C ALA A 70 -5.98 -4.97 -6.58
N MET A 71 -6.10 -5.52 -5.37
CA MET A 71 -6.07 -4.75 -4.13
C MET A 71 -4.68 -4.16 -3.85
N ALA A 72 -3.60 -4.85 -4.21
CA ALA A 72 -2.25 -4.32 -4.12
C ALA A 72 -2.08 -3.08 -5.00
N GLY A 73 -2.60 -3.11 -6.25
CA GLY A 73 -2.58 -1.95 -7.13
C GLY A 73 -3.36 -0.74 -6.59
N VAL A 74 -4.48 -0.97 -5.90
CA VAL A 74 -5.19 0.10 -5.18
C VAL A 74 -4.37 0.61 -3.99
N GLY A 75 -3.74 -0.30 -3.24
CA GLY A 75 -2.85 0.02 -2.12
C GLY A 75 -1.65 0.89 -2.53
N ASP A 76 -1.05 0.62 -3.70
CA ASP A 76 0.03 1.44 -4.26
C ASP A 76 -0.41 2.88 -4.51
N LYS A 77 -1.61 3.07 -5.08
CA LYS A 77 -2.18 4.40 -5.29
C LYS A 77 -2.47 5.12 -3.99
N ARG A 78 -2.97 4.41 -2.97
CA ARG A 78 -3.21 4.97 -1.63
C ARG A 78 -1.89 5.41 -0.99
N LEU A 79 -0.87 4.57 -1.05
CA LEU A 79 0.46 4.87 -0.52
C LEU A 79 1.05 6.12 -1.20
N ALA A 80 0.93 6.25 -2.53
CA ALA A 80 1.38 7.43 -3.24
C ALA A 80 0.72 8.72 -2.74
N VAL A 81 -0.60 8.70 -2.46
CA VAL A 81 -1.28 9.88 -1.89
C VAL A 81 -0.77 10.20 -0.49
N ILE A 82 -0.56 9.18 0.37
CA ILE A 82 -0.04 9.36 1.73
C ILE A 82 1.38 9.93 1.71
N VAL A 83 2.25 9.42 0.83
CA VAL A 83 3.63 9.90 0.68
C VAL A 83 3.65 11.34 0.17
N ASP A 84 2.82 11.68 -0.82
CA ASP A 84 2.71 13.05 -1.32
C ASP A 84 2.22 14.01 -0.24
N TYR A 85 1.24 13.59 0.57
CA TYR A 85 0.79 14.36 1.72
C TYR A 85 1.94 14.56 2.73
N ALA A 86 2.61 13.49 3.17
CA ALA A 86 3.66 13.56 4.17
C ALA A 86 4.83 14.45 3.73
N ASN A 87 5.21 14.41 2.45
CA ASN A 87 6.28 15.23 1.90
C ASN A 87 5.93 16.73 1.75
N ASN A 88 4.64 17.09 1.85
CA ASN A 88 4.17 18.45 1.61
C ASN A 88 3.37 19.04 2.78
N VAL A 89 3.23 18.32 3.89
CA VAL A 89 2.37 18.70 5.01
C VAL A 89 2.71 20.09 5.57
N ASP A 90 3.99 20.44 5.67
CA ASP A 90 4.46 21.73 6.20
C ASP A 90 4.34 22.91 5.22
N ARG A 91 4.07 22.62 3.94
CA ARG A 91 3.95 23.63 2.86
C ARG A 91 2.63 23.52 2.11
N MET A 92 1.59 23.06 2.82
CA MET A 92 0.28 22.84 2.23
C MET A 92 -0.31 24.15 1.68
N THR A 93 -0.90 24.06 0.50
CA THR A 93 -1.66 25.16 -0.13
C THR A 93 -3.06 24.65 -0.47
N ASP A 94 -4.05 25.53 -0.58
CA ASP A 94 -5.43 25.15 -0.92
C ASP A 94 -5.53 24.32 -2.22
N PRO A 95 -4.82 24.67 -3.32
CA PRO A 95 -4.84 23.85 -4.54
C PRO A 95 -4.30 22.43 -4.31
N LEU A 96 -3.21 22.30 -3.54
CA LEU A 96 -2.61 20.99 -3.25
C LEU A 96 -3.51 20.17 -2.33
N ALA A 97 -4.10 20.78 -1.30
CA ALA A 97 -5.02 20.12 -0.39
C ALA A 97 -6.23 19.57 -1.14
N LYS A 98 -6.83 20.38 -2.03
CA LYS A 98 -7.93 19.96 -2.91
C LYS A 98 -7.52 18.76 -3.77
N GLN A 99 -6.36 18.84 -4.43
CA GLN A 99 -5.87 17.75 -5.28
C GLN A 99 -5.65 16.45 -4.50
N LEU A 100 -5.05 16.52 -3.30
CA LEU A 100 -4.80 15.35 -2.45
C LEU A 100 -6.11 14.69 -1.99
N LEU A 101 -7.11 15.50 -1.60
CA LEU A 101 -8.45 15.02 -1.24
C LEU A 101 -9.18 14.35 -2.41
N GLU A 102 -9.13 14.96 -3.60
CA GLU A 102 -9.76 14.36 -4.78
C GLU A 102 -9.09 13.03 -5.15
N ARG A 103 -7.76 12.94 -5.03
CA ARG A 103 -7.01 11.70 -5.25
C ARG A 103 -7.32 10.65 -4.20
N SER A 104 -7.39 11.00 -2.91
CA SER A 104 -7.73 10.05 -1.85
C SER A 104 -9.13 9.47 -2.06
N PHE A 105 -10.14 10.32 -2.33
CA PHE A 105 -11.50 9.86 -2.62
C PHE A 105 -11.59 9.00 -3.87
N LYS A 106 -10.78 9.29 -4.90
CA LYS A 106 -10.72 8.44 -6.09
C LYS A 106 -10.20 7.04 -5.74
N VAL A 107 -9.16 6.95 -4.91
CA VAL A 107 -8.61 5.67 -4.45
C VAL A 107 -9.61 4.91 -3.58
N ASP A 108 -10.31 5.58 -2.67
CA ASP A 108 -11.33 4.95 -1.82
C ASP A 108 -12.49 4.38 -2.66
N LYS A 109 -12.94 5.12 -3.68
CA LYS A 109 -13.94 4.62 -4.64
C LYS A 109 -13.43 3.39 -5.40
N GLU A 110 -12.19 3.42 -5.87
CA GLU A 110 -11.58 2.29 -6.60
C GLU A 110 -11.43 1.05 -5.70
N PHE A 111 -11.12 1.25 -4.42
CA PHE A 111 -11.07 0.19 -3.41
C PHE A 111 -12.43 -0.51 -3.28
N ILE A 112 -13.50 0.26 -3.06
CA ILE A 112 -14.86 -0.29 -2.93
C ILE A 112 -15.31 -0.98 -4.22
N GLN A 113 -15.12 -0.32 -5.37
CA GLN A 113 -15.48 -0.90 -6.67
C GLN A 113 -14.73 -2.22 -6.96
N THR A 114 -13.46 -2.31 -6.55
CA THR A 114 -12.68 -3.54 -6.66
C THR A 114 -13.25 -4.64 -5.77
N LYS A 115 -13.55 -4.34 -4.50
CA LYS A 115 -14.21 -5.31 -3.60
C LYS A 115 -15.55 -5.79 -4.17
N GLU A 116 -16.41 -4.88 -4.63
CA GLU A 116 -17.71 -5.24 -5.22
C GLU A 116 -17.56 -6.14 -6.46
N ARG A 117 -16.62 -5.82 -7.35
CA ARG A 117 -16.33 -6.62 -8.55
C ARG A 117 -15.92 -8.03 -8.19
N TYR A 118 -15.03 -8.20 -7.22
CA TYR A 118 -14.57 -9.53 -6.81
C TYR A 118 -15.59 -10.28 -5.95
N VAL A 119 -16.41 -9.61 -5.13
CA VAL A 119 -17.57 -10.22 -4.46
C VAL A 119 -18.51 -10.86 -5.48
N LYS A 120 -18.82 -10.16 -6.57
CA LYS A 120 -19.63 -10.72 -7.68
C LYS A 120 -18.99 -11.97 -8.30
N LYS A 121 -17.65 -12.01 -8.43
CA LYS A 121 -16.93 -13.19 -8.93
C LYS A 121 -16.95 -14.33 -7.91
N PHE A 122 -16.68 -14.06 -6.62
CA PHE A 122 -16.67 -15.09 -5.56
C PHE A 122 -18.03 -15.74 -5.38
N ARG A 123 -19.13 -14.99 -5.51
CA ARG A 123 -20.50 -15.52 -5.49
C ARG A 123 -20.80 -16.59 -6.53
N ARG A 124 -20.03 -16.63 -7.63
CA ARG A 124 -20.19 -17.66 -8.67
C ARG A 124 -19.57 -19.00 -8.27
N ILE A 125 -18.69 -19.00 -7.27
CA ILE A 125 -17.93 -20.19 -6.86
C ILE A 125 -18.08 -20.55 -5.38
N LEU A 126 -18.73 -19.69 -4.58
CA LEU A 126 -18.96 -19.86 -3.15
C LEU A 126 -20.37 -19.42 -2.76
N PRO A 127 -21.02 -20.10 -1.79
CA PRO A 127 -22.23 -19.61 -1.14
C PRO A 127 -22.02 -18.26 -0.46
N ASP A 128 -23.06 -17.42 -0.40
CA ASP A 128 -22.99 -16.06 0.14
C ASP A 128 -22.47 -16.00 1.58
N ILE A 129 -22.78 -17.00 2.43
CA ILE A 129 -22.27 -17.10 3.81
C ILE A 129 -20.73 -17.14 3.82
N LYS A 130 -20.11 -17.87 2.88
CA LYS A 130 -18.64 -17.93 2.77
C LYS A 130 -18.08 -16.63 2.19
N VAL A 131 -18.78 -16.01 1.24
CA VAL A 131 -18.37 -14.70 0.68
C VAL A 131 -18.36 -13.62 1.76
N VAL A 132 -19.38 -13.56 2.63
CA VAL A 132 -19.41 -12.65 3.78
C VAL A 132 -18.26 -12.93 4.73
N ARG A 133 -18.00 -14.20 5.07
CA ARG A 133 -16.87 -14.59 5.93
C ARG A 133 -15.53 -14.16 5.34
N LEU A 134 -15.31 -14.36 4.05
CA LEU A 134 -14.11 -13.91 3.35
C LEU A 134 -13.92 -12.40 3.52
N MET A 135 -14.98 -11.62 3.29
CA MET A 135 -14.92 -10.16 3.39
C MET A 135 -14.74 -9.66 4.82
N GLN A 136 -15.28 -10.36 5.81
CA GLN A 136 -15.02 -10.08 7.21
C GLN A 136 -13.53 -10.28 7.57
N LEU A 137 -12.94 -11.40 7.14
CA LEU A 137 -11.52 -11.70 7.39
C LEU A 137 -10.62 -10.68 6.70
N GLU A 138 -10.87 -10.39 5.43
CA GLU A 138 -10.13 -9.39 4.66
C GLU A 138 -10.21 -8.01 5.33
N ASN A 139 -11.41 -7.57 5.72
CA ASN A 139 -11.60 -6.28 6.38
C ASN A 139 -10.83 -6.18 7.71
N ARG A 140 -10.83 -7.24 8.52
CA ARG A 140 -10.06 -7.28 9.78
C ARG A 140 -8.57 -7.10 9.52
N MET A 141 -8.05 -7.73 8.47
CA MET A 141 -6.64 -7.64 8.10
C MET A 141 -6.28 -6.30 7.46
N ASP A 142 -7.20 -5.72 6.67
CA ASP A 142 -7.07 -4.37 6.12
C ASP A 142 -6.97 -3.33 7.26
N ILE A 143 -7.86 -3.38 8.25
CA ILE A 143 -7.82 -2.48 9.42
C ILE A 143 -6.48 -2.59 10.16
N ALA A 144 -5.96 -3.80 10.35
CA ALA A 144 -4.67 -4.00 11.03
C ALA A 144 -3.50 -3.40 10.25
N VAL A 145 -3.56 -3.38 8.92
CA VAL A 145 -2.56 -2.69 8.08
C VAL A 145 -2.74 -1.18 8.18
N ASP A 146 -3.99 -0.70 8.08
CA ASP A 146 -4.33 0.72 8.14
C ASP A 146 -3.90 1.36 9.46
N MET A 147 -4.08 0.68 10.59
CA MET A 147 -3.60 1.16 11.89
C MET A 147 -2.08 1.39 11.90
N LYS A 148 -1.31 0.44 11.36
CA LYS A 148 0.16 0.58 11.27
C LYS A 148 0.58 1.70 10.34
N VAL A 149 -0.14 1.90 9.24
CA VAL A 149 0.14 3.01 8.32
C VAL A 149 -0.17 4.35 8.99
N ALA A 150 -1.28 4.46 9.71
CA ALA A 150 -1.71 5.67 10.38
C ALA A 150 -0.68 6.21 11.40
N GLU A 151 0.06 5.32 12.07
CA GLU A 151 1.14 5.70 13.00
C GLU A 151 2.23 6.56 12.33
N GLY A 152 2.45 6.41 11.03
CA GLY A 152 3.45 7.15 10.26
C GLY A 152 2.95 8.41 9.56
N ILE A 153 1.65 8.73 9.65
CA ILE A 153 1.06 9.87 8.93
C ILE A 153 1.17 11.13 9.83
N PRO A 154 1.90 12.17 9.40
CA PRO A 154 2.01 13.41 10.19
C PRO A 154 0.67 14.15 10.23
N LEU A 155 0.39 14.88 11.32
CA LEU A 155 -0.77 15.76 11.40
C LEU A 155 -0.39 17.16 10.91
N MET A 156 -1.24 17.74 10.06
CA MET A 156 -1.18 19.16 9.74
C MET A 156 -1.42 19.98 11.00
N LYS A 157 -0.67 21.09 11.16
CA LYS A 157 -0.75 21.98 12.32
C LYS A 157 -1.49 23.27 12.00
#